data_AF-A0A9Q3GJ27-F1
#
_entry.id   AF-A0A9Q3GJ27-F1
#
_cell.length_a   1.000
_cell.length_b   1.000
_cell.length_c   1.000
_cell.angle_alpha   90.00
_cell.angle_beta   90.00
_cell.angle_gamma   90.00
#
_symmetry.space_group_name_H-M   'P 1'
#
loop_
_entity.id
_entity.type
_entity.pdbx_description
1 polymer ?
#
loop_
_entity_poly.entity_id
_entity_poly.type
_entity_poly.pdbx_seq_one_letter_code
_entity_poly.pdbx_strand_id
1 'polypeptide(L)' 'MDLVKALTPAGDGSYNAYLVLVYRYRKTLMLLPCHKTDTAMDTAIIIWNRVISDTDLFKNNIRDPKFTSALWKKSP' A
#
# COMPACT_ATOMS: atom_id res chain seq x y z
N MET A 1 3.98 5.49 -9.38
CA MET A 1 3.02 5.79 -8.29
C MET A 1 2.65 7.24 -8.46
N ASP A 2 1.37 7.54 -8.51
CA ASP A 2 0.88 8.90 -8.76
C ASP A 2 -0.32 9.17 -7.86
N LEU A 3 -0.53 10.42 -7.47
CA LEU A 3 -1.66 10.84 -6.63
C LEU A 3 -2.76 11.35 -7.55
N VAL A 4 -3.80 10.56 -7.79
CA VAL A 4 -4.88 10.98 -8.69
C VAL A 4 -6.01 11.60 -7.88
N LYS A 5 -6.09 12.92 -8.03
CA LYS A 5 -7.25 13.83 -7.90
C LYS A 5 -7.98 13.85 -6.54
N ALA A 6 -8.19 15.08 -6.07
CA ALA A 6 -9.03 15.37 -4.92
C ALA A 6 -10.44 14.83 -5.13
N LEU A 7 -10.97 14.11 -4.14
CA LEU A 7 -12.40 13.83 -4.05
C LEU A 7 -13.03 14.89 -3.16
N THR A 8 -14.32 15.19 -3.41
CA THR A 8 -15.12 16.01 -2.50
C THR A 8 -15.16 15.32 -1.13
N PRO A 9 -14.61 15.93 -0.07
CA PRO A 9 -14.62 15.31 1.26
C PRO A 9 -16.05 15.14 1.75
N ALA A 10 -16.40 13.96 2.29
CA ALA A 10 -17.70 13.72 2.94
C ALA A 10 -17.73 14.14 4.43
N GLY A 11 -16.70 14.85 4.92
CA GLY A 11 -16.55 15.32 6.30
C GLY A 11 -15.08 15.42 6.73
N ASP A 12 -14.79 16.02 7.90
CA ASP A 12 -13.43 16.34 8.37
C ASP A 12 -12.51 15.12 8.60
N GLY A 13 -13.06 13.91 8.68
CA GLY A 13 -12.29 12.65 8.74
C GLY A 13 -12.32 11.83 7.45
N SER A 14 -13.06 12.27 6.42
CA SER A 14 -13.25 11.49 5.21
C SER A 14 -12.02 11.53 4.32
N TYR A 15 -11.67 10.38 3.72
CA TYR A 15 -10.65 10.33 2.68
C TYR A 15 -10.99 11.31 1.56
N ASN A 16 -9.99 12.10 1.16
CA ASN A 16 -10.16 13.17 0.19
C ASN A 16 -9.22 13.02 -1.03
N ALA A 17 -8.50 11.90 -1.10
CA ALA A 17 -7.64 11.53 -2.21
C ALA A 17 -7.53 10.01 -2.37
N TYR A 18 -7.00 9.58 -3.51
CA TYR A 18 -6.55 8.22 -3.75
C TYR A 18 -5.06 8.20 -4.09
N LEU A 19 -4.32 7.31 -3.44
CA LEU A 19 -3.01 6.87 -3.87
C LEU A 19 -3.17 5.79 -4.95
N VAL A 20 -2.56 6.00 -6.11
CA VAL A 20 -2.65 5.09 -7.25
C VAL A 20 -1.34 4.33 -7.46
N LEU A 21 -1.45 3.01 -7.35
CA LEU A 21 -0.35 2.08 -7.59
C LEU A 21 -0.62 1.32 -8.88
N VAL A 22 0.29 1.46 -9.85
CA VAL A 22 0.17 0.80 -11.15
C VAL A 22 1.13 -0.37 -11.22
N TYR A 23 0.59 -1.58 -11.34
CA TYR A 23 1.38 -2.80 -11.51
C TYR A 23 1.61 -3.06 -12.99
N ARG A 24 2.80 -2.68 -13.49
CA ARG A 24 3.16 -2.86 -14.91
C ARG A 24 3.11 -4.31 -15.37
N TYR A 25 3.51 -5.25 -14.51
CA TYR A 25 3.52 -6.68 -14.83
C TYR A 25 2.10 -7.26 -14.95
N ARG A 26 1.24 -6.95 -13.97
CA ARG A 26 -0.14 -7.44 -13.91
C ARG A 26 -1.12 -6.64 -14.78
N LYS A 27 -0.65 -5.57 -15.43
CA LYS A 27 -1.48 -4.60 -16.19
C LYS A 27 -2.71 -4.13 -15.40
N THR A 28 -2.57 -4.03 -14.08
CA THR A 28 -3.64 -3.64 -13.17
C THR A 28 -3.20 -2.46 -12.31
N LEU A 29 -4.16 -1.83 -11.64
CA LEU A 29 -3.92 -0.78 -10.67
C LEU A 29 -4.65 -1.07 -9.37
N MET A 30 -4.12 -0.52 -8.28
CA MET A 30 -4.76 -0.50 -6.96
C MET A 30 -4.98 0.95 -6.55
N LEU A 31 -6.19 1.25 -6.08
CA LEU A 31 -6.58 2.54 -5.53
C LEU A 31 -6.65 2.42 -4.02
N LEU A 32 -5.84 3.20 -3.31
CA LEU A 32 -5.83 3.23 -1.85
C LEU A 32 -6.37 4.57 -1.36
N PRO A 33 -7.47 4.59 -0.58
CA PRO A 33 -8.00 5.84 -0.06
C PRO A 33 -7.02 6.46 0.94
N CYS A 34 -6.78 7.76 0.81
CA CYS A 34 -5.83 8.51 1.62
C CYS A 34 -6.29 9.96 1.84
N HIS A 35 -5.53 10.70 2.63
CA HIS A 35 -5.71 12.14 2.80
C HIS A 35 -4.59 12.89 2.10
N LYS A 36 -4.91 14.02 1.46
CA LYS A 36 -3.90 14.90 0.81
C LYS A 36 -2.83 15.42 1.76
N THR A 37 -3.17 15.49 3.04
CA THR A 37 -2.29 15.95 4.12
C THR A 37 -1.43 14.83 4.69
N ASP A 38 -1.60 13.58 4.20
CA ASP A 38 -0.79 12.45 4.62
C ASP A 38 0.68 12.75 4.37
N THR A 39 1.49 12.51 5.40
CA THR A 39 2.93 12.66 5.28
C THR A 39 3.53 11.51 4.46
N ALA A 40 4.82 11.63 4.14
CA ALA A 40 5.56 10.54 3.52
C ALA A 40 5.51 9.25 4.38
N MET A 41 5.51 9.38 5.71
CA MET A 41 5.43 8.24 6.62
C MET A 41 4.04 7.60 6.59
N ASP A 42 2.98 8.40 6.61
CA ASP A 42 1.60 7.89 6.53
C ASP A 42 1.37 7.13 5.22
N THR A 43 1.84 7.70 4.11
CA THR A 43 1.82 7.05 2.79
C THR A 43 2.58 5.72 2.81
N ALA A 44 3.77 5.68 3.43
CA ALA A 44 4.57 4.46 3.54
C ALA A 44 3.87 3.38 4.37
N ILE A 45 3.21 3.74 5.47
CA ILE A 45 2.43 2.82 6.30
C ILE A 45 1.23 2.26 5.52
N ILE A 46 0.52 3.11 4.76
CA ILE A 46 -0.60 2.67 3.90
C ILE A 46 -0.11 1.63 2.89
N ILE A 47 1.01 1.90 2.21
CA ILE A 47 1.62 0.96 1.26
C ILE A 47 2.01 -0.32 1.99
N TRP A 48 2.69 -0.25 3.12
CA TRP A 48 3.10 -1.43 3.87
C TRP A 48 1.90 -2.31 4.28
N ASN A 49 0.84 -1.73 4.80
CA ASN A 49 -0.28 -2.51 5.30
C ASN A 49 -1.15 -3.10 4.18
N ARG A 50 -1.30 -2.40 3.04
CA ARG A 50 -2.23 -2.78 1.97
C ARG A 50 -1.56 -3.40 0.75
N VAL A 51 -0.37 -2.94 0.39
CA VAL A 51 0.34 -3.40 -0.82
C VAL A 51 1.16 -4.63 -0.52
N ILE A 52 1.95 -4.61 0.55
CA ILE A 52 2.80 -5.75 0.90
C ILE A 52 1.97 -6.98 1.28
N SER A 53 0.79 -6.79 1.87
CA SER A 53 -0.14 -7.89 2.16
C SER A 53 -0.81 -8.48 0.91
N ASP A 54 -1.12 -7.64 -0.09
CA ASP A 54 -1.79 -8.04 -1.33
C ASP A 54 -0.82 -8.54 -2.41
N THR A 55 0.40 -8.01 -2.42
CA THR A 55 1.41 -8.40 -3.40
C THR A 55 2.15 -9.64 -2.93
N ASP A 56 2.32 -10.60 -3.85
CA ASP A 56 3.24 -11.73 -3.67
C ASP A 56 4.72 -11.30 -3.69
N LEU A 57 5.00 -10.01 -3.48
CA LEU A 57 6.34 -9.42 -3.50
C LEU A 57 7.27 -10.15 -2.53
N PHE A 58 6.72 -10.60 -1.40
CA PHE A 58 7.41 -11.44 -0.45
C PHE A 58 7.12 -12.94 -0.62
N LYS A 59 6.07 -13.37 -1.33
CA LYS A 59 5.85 -14.82 -1.51
C LYS A 59 6.80 -15.45 -2.52
N ASN A 60 7.19 -14.70 -3.56
CA ASN A 60 7.88 -15.30 -4.70
C ASN A 60 9.41 -15.42 -4.56
N ASN A 61 10.04 -14.95 -3.48
CA ASN A 61 11.50 -15.13 -3.31
C ASN A 61 12.03 -15.02 -1.86
N ILE A 62 11.29 -15.50 -0.86
CA ILE A 62 11.87 -15.73 0.48
C ILE A 62 12.65 -17.05 0.46
N ARG A 63 13.83 -17.04 -0.17
CA ARG A 63 14.87 -18.06 0.02
C ARG A 63 16.10 -17.49 0.70
N ASP A 64 16.16 -16.17 0.87
CA ASP A 64 17.22 -15.50 1.61
C ASP A 64 16.92 -15.58 3.12
N PRO A 65 17.88 -16.06 3.95
CA PRO A 65 17.69 -16.24 5.39
C PRO A 65 17.15 -15.01 6.10
N LYS A 66 17.49 -13.79 5.65
CA LYS A 66 17.05 -12.54 6.30
C LYS A 66 15.53 -12.31 6.21
N PHE A 67 14.84 -12.97 5.29
CA PHE A 67 13.38 -12.89 5.14
C PHE A 67 12.64 -14.14 5.66
N THR A 68 13.36 -15.13 6.19
CA THR A 68 12.75 -16.33 6.85
C THR A 68 12.48 -16.14 8.35
N SER A 69 12.77 -14.96 8.89
CA SER A 69 12.60 -14.67 10.33
C SER A 69 11.13 -14.73 10.76
N ALA A 70 10.91 -15.03 12.04
CA ALA A 70 9.57 -15.14 12.63
C ALA A 70 8.72 -13.86 12.47
N LEU A 71 9.37 -12.71 12.26
CA LEU A 71 8.74 -11.42 11.96
C LEU A 71 7.82 -11.47 10.72
N TRP A 72 8.15 -12.32 9.73
CA TRP A 72 7.42 -12.41 8.46
C TRP A 72 6.40 -13.55 8.44
N LYS A 73 6.42 -14.44 9.43
CA LYS A 73 5.41 -15.49 9.55
C LYS A 73 4.15 -14.87 10.12
N LYS A 74 3.02 -15.02 9.41
CA LYS A 74 1.70 -14.68 9.96
C LYS A 74 1.55 -15.39 11.31
N SER A 75 1.34 -14.59 12.36
CA SER A 75 0.85 -15.11 13.65
C SER A 75 -0.50 -15.83 13.41
N PRO A 76 -0.75 -16.97 14.07
CA PRO A 76 -1.99 -17.74 13.92
C PRO A 76 -3.26 -16.90 14.13
#